data_AF-A0A257MH33-F1
#
_entry.id   AF-A0A257MH33-F1
#
_cell.length_a   1.000
_cell.length_b   1.000
_cell.length_c   1.000
_cell.angle_alpha   90.00
_cell.angle_beta   90.00
_cell.angle_gamma   90.00
#
_symmetry.space_group_name_H-M   'P 1'
#
loop_
_entity.id
_entity.type
_entity.pdbx_description
1 polymer ?
#
loop_
_entity_poly.entity_id
_entity_poly.type
_entity_poly.pdbx_seq_one_letter_code
_entity_poly.pdbx_strand_id
1 'polypeptide(L)'
;LSHEVRQPARDESLCFHCGLCVSLCPGGVFRSRLGDVKLKMPSGALRRIPVTLRQSDRLRAVRLAEDLKRRILDGSFNIVQPVGRIS
;
A
#
# COMPACT_ATOMS: atom_id res chain seq x y z
N LEU A 1 -9.74 -25.81 -31.62
CA LEU A 1 -8.79 -24.75 -31.23
C LEU A 1 -8.93 -24.53 -29.73
N SER A 2 -8.07 -25.17 -28.95
CA SER A 2 -8.01 -25.02 -27.49
C SER A 2 -7.47 -23.63 -27.17
N HIS A 3 -8.35 -22.69 -26.80
CA HIS A 3 -7.92 -21.41 -26.25
C HIS A 3 -7.40 -21.66 -24.83
N GLU A 4 -6.08 -21.65 -24.66
CA GLU A 4 -5.48 -21.50 -23.34
C GLU A 4 -5.86 -20.13 -22.76
N VAL A 5 -6.70 -20.15 -21.72
CA VAL A 5 -7.08 -18.94 -21.00
C VAL A 5 -5.90 -18.53 -20.12
N ARG A 6 -5.08 -17.57 -20.59
CA ARG A 6 -4.08 -16.92 -19.74
C ARG A 6 -4.78 -15.98 -18.76
N GLN A 7 -4.78 -16.33 -17.47
CA GLN A 7 -5.22 -15.40 -16.44
C GLN A 7 -4.19 -14.29 -16.26
N PRO A 8 -4.61 -13.01 -16.16
CA PRO A 8 -3.68 -11.93 -15.89
C PRO A 8 -3.10 -12.08 -14.49
N ALA A 9 -1.77 -12.15 -14.41
CA ALA A 9 -1.03 -12.22 -13.17
C ALA A 9 -0.48 -10.84 -12.79
N ARG A 10 -0.40 -10.56 -11.48
CA ARG A 10 0.19 -9.35 -10.94
C ARG A 10 1.68 -9.60 -10.67
N ASP A 11 2.54 -8.76 -11.22
CA ASP A 11 3.95 -8.74 -10.85
C ASP A 11 4.14 -7.97 -9.53
N GLU A 12 4.52 -8.68 -8.46
CA GLU A 12 4.72 -8.09 -7.13
C GLU A 12 5.90 -7.14 -7.06
N SER A 13 6.90 -7.29 -7.94
CA SER A 13 8.06 -6.39 -7.96
C SER A 13 7.66 -4.99 -8.43
N LEU A 14 6.75 -4.93 -9.41
CA LEU A 14 6.21 -3.71 -10.00
C LEU A 14 4.96 -3.18 -9.29
N CYS A 15 4.18 -4.06 -8.66
CA CYS A 15 2.97 -3.64 -7.95
C CYS A 15 3.31 -2.83 -6.70
N PHE A 16 2.68 -1.65 -6.60
CA PHE A 16 2.77 -0.78 -5.44
C PHE A 16 1.45 -0.67 -4.65
N HIS A 17 0.56 -1.66 -4.83
CA HIS A 17 -0.66 -1.85 -4.03
C HIS A 17 -1.67 -0.69 -4.11
N CYS A 18 -1.75 -0.01 -5.26
CA CYS A 18 -2.60 1.16 -5.44
C CYS A 18 -4.11 0.86 -5.48
N GLY A 19 -4.51 -0.33 -5.96
CA GLY A 19 -5.93 -0.72 -6.07
C GLY A 19 -6.60 -0.37 -7.40
N LEU A 20 -5.92 0.32 -8.32
CA LEU A 20 -6.50 0.72 -9.61
C LEU A 20 -7.07 -0.46 -10.41
N CYS A 21 -6.35 -1.59 -10.43
CA CYS A 21 -6.78 -2.80 -11.13
C CYS A 21 -8.08 -3.39 -10.57
N VAL A 22 -8.38 -3.17 -9.29
CA VAL A 22 -9.63 -3.62 -8.66
C VAL A 22 -10.75 -2.61 -8.93
N SER A 23 -10.45 -1.32 -8.87
CA SER A 23 -11.47 -0.27 -9.04
C SER A 23 -11.91 -0.06 -10.49
N LEU A 24 -11.07 -0.34 -11.47
CA LEU A 24 -11.38 -0.10 -12.88
C LEU A 24 -11.76 -1.36 -13.66
N CYS A 25 -11.43 -2.57 -13.20
CA CYS A 25 -11.67 -3.79 -13.96
C CYS A 25 -13.16 -4.14 -14.00
N PRO A 26 -13.85 -4.05 -15.16
CA PRO A 26 -15.27 -4.33 -15.23
C PRO A 26 -15.59 -5.80 -14.97
N GLY A 27 -14.67 -6.70 -15.35
CA GLY A 27 -14.82 -8.14 -15.18
C GLY A 27 -14.50 -8.65 -13.77
N GLY A 28 -14.11 -7.78 -12.82
CA GLY A 28 -13.80 -8.19 -11.45
C GLY A 28 -12.66 -9.23 -11.34
N VAL A 29 -11.74 -9.23 -12.31
CA VAL A 29 -10.65 -10.21 -12.39
C VAL A 29 -9.67 -10.04 -11.23
N PHE A 30 -9.40 -8.80 -10.84
CA PHE A 30 -8.53 -8.49 -9.71
C PHE A 30 -9.33 -8.29 -8.43
N ARG A 31 -8.81 -8.79 -7.31
CA ARG A 31 -9.43 -8.65 -5.97
C ARG A 31 -8.41 -8.14 -4.97
N SER A 32 -8.84 -7.23 -4.09
CA SER A 32 -8.03 -6.72 -2.98
C SER A 32 -8.93 -6.13 -1.90
N ARG A 33 -8.43 -6.06 -0.67
CA ARG A 33 -9.06 -5.35 0.45
C ARG A 33 -8.41 -3.98 0.58
N LEU A 34 -9.00 -2.96 -0.05
CA LEU A 34 -8.47 -1.58 0.01
C LEU A 34 -8.82 -0.86 1.32
N GLY A 35 -9.88 -1.30 2.00
CA GLY A 35 -10.34 -0.76 3.28
C GLY A 35 -11.11 0.56 3.13
N ASP A 36 -11.40 1.18 4.28
CA ASP A 36 -12.17 2.42 4.38
C ASP A 36 -11.52 3.39 5.38
N VAL A 37 -11.75 4.69 5.15
CA VAL A 37 -11.47 5.76 6.11
C VAL A 37 -12.74 6.01 6.92
N LYS A 38 -12.63 5.89 8.24
CA LYS A 38 -13.73 6.16 9.18
C LYS A 38 -13.65 7.60 9.64
N LEU A 39 -14.73 8.36 9.44
CA LEU A 39 -14.86 9.76 9.85
C LEU A 39 -16.03 9.91 10.80
N LYS A 40 -15.81 10.59 11.93
CA LYS A 40 -16.89 11.04 12.81
C LYS A 40 -17.39 12.39 12.30
N MET A 41 -18.65 12.44 11.89
CA MET A 41 -19.29 13.66 11.42
C MET A 41 -19.61 14.61 12.58
N PRO A 42 -19.77 15.92 12.35
CA PRO A 42 -20.23 16.86 13.38
C PRO A 42 -21.56 16.46 14.02
N SER A 43 -22.44 15.79 13.28
CA SER A 43 -23.69 15.23 13.79
C SER A 43 -23.51 14.05 14.76
N GLY A 44 -22.28 13.61 15.01
CA GLY A 44 -21.96 12.43 15.81
C GLY A 44 -22.00 11.11 15.01
N ALA A 45 -22.55 11.11 13.79
CA ALA A 45 -22.64 9.92 12.95
C ALA A 45 -21.26 9.44 12.45
N LEU A 46 -21.09 8.13 12.32
CA LEU A 46 -19.88 7.53 11.75
C LEU A 46 -20.07 7.31 10.24
N ARG A 47 -19.24 7.96 9.42
CA ARG A 47 -19.18 7.76 7.97
C ARG A 47 -17.97 6.91 7.59
N ARG A 48 -18.15 5.96 6.67
CA ARG A 48 -17.06 5.18 6.07
C ARG A 48 -16.88 5.61 4.63
N ILE A 49 -15.66 5.99 4.27
CA ILE A 49 -15.29 6.36 2.90
C ILE A 49 -14.41 5.25 2.34
N PRO A 50 -14.84 4.52 1.30
CA PRO A 50 -14.05 3.44 0.72
C PRO A 50 -12.79 4.01 0.05
N VAL A 51 -11.66 3.32 0.22
CA VAL A 51 -10.45 3.63 -0.53
C VAL A 51 -10.56 2.95 -1.90
N THR A 52 -10.53 3.73 -2.97
CA THR A 52 -10.54 3.24 -4.36
C THR A 52 -9.15 3.28 -5.00
N LEU A 53 -8.29 4.20 -4.56
CA LEU A 53 -6.92 4.33 -5.06
C LEU A 53 -5.98 4.79 -3.94
N ARG A 54 -4.77 4.25 -3.92
CA ARG A 54 -3.64 4.74 -3.11
C ARG A 54 -2.56 5.28 -4.04
N GLN A 55 -2.15 6.52 -3.83
CA GLN A 55 -1.07 7.15 -4.58
C GLN A 55 0.33 6.76 -4.07
N SER A 56 0.40 5.99 -2.97
CA SER A 56 1.65 5.54 -2.36
C SER A 56 1.63 4.04 -2.05
N ASP A 57 2.81 3.42 -2.00
CA ASP A 57 2.98 2.03 -1.55
C ASP A 57 3.01 1.93 -0.03
N ARG A 58 1.84 2.09 0.60
CA ARG A 58 1.73 2.01 2.07
C ARG A 58 2.26 0.70 2.63
N LEU A 59 2.02 -0.43 1.94
CA LEU A 59 2.45 -1.75 2.42
C LEU A 59 3.97 -1.83 2.49
N ARG A 60 4.64 -1.47 1.40
CA ARG A 60 6.11 -1.52 1.33
C ARG A 60 6.73 -0.49 2.25
N ALA A 61 6.15 0.71 2.38
CA ALA A 61 6.61 1.72 3.32
C ALA A 61 6.57 1.24 4.78
N VAL A 62 5.47 0.60 5.21
CA VAL A 62 5.37 0.04 6.58
C VAL A 62 6.38 -1.08 6.80
N ARG A 63 6.53 -1.99 5.82
CA ARG A 63 7.53 -3.07 5.91
C ARG A 63 8.95 -2.53 6.04
N LEU A 64 9.29 -1.51 5.26
CA LEU A 64 10.60 -0.85 5.31
C LEU A 64 10.82 -0.13 6.64
N ALA A 65 9.79 0.50 7.20
CA ALA A 65 9.87 1.13 8.51
C ALA A 65 10.14 0.11 9.64
N GLU A 66 9.43 -1.03 9.62
CA GLU A 66 9.67 -2.11 10.59
C GLU A 66 11.04 -2.78 10.40
N ASP A 67 11.49 -2.95 9.15
CA ASP A 67 12.84 -3.44 8.85
C ASP A 67 13.92 -2.49 9.37
N LEU A 68 13.80 -1.20 9.08
CA LEU A 68 14.71 -0.18 9.59
C LEU A 68 14.74 -0.18 11.12
N LYS A 69 13.58 -0.23 11.76
CA LYS A 69 13.47 -0.32 13.22
C LYS A 69 14.21 -1.54 13.77
N ARG A 70 14.00 -2.73 13.19
CA ARG A 70 14.72 -3.95 13.60
C ARG A 70 16.23 -3.76 13.49
N ARG A 71 16.70 -3.22 12.37
CA ARG A 71 18.12 -3.02 12.12
C ARG A 71 18.78 -2.00 13.05
N ILE A 72 18.03 -0.99 13.48
CA ILE A 72 18.50 -0.04 14.52
C ILE A 72 18.63 -0.76 15.86
N LEU A 73 17.65 -1.59 16.23
CA LEU A 73 17.64 -2.29 17.53
C LEU A 73 18.68 -3.42 17.61
N ASP A 74 18.93 -4.12 16.51
CA ASP A 74 19.92 -5.21 16.45
C ASP A 74 21.36 -4.74 16.14
N GLY A 75 21.55 -3.44 15.91
CA GLY A 75 22.86 -2.83 15.63
C GLY A 75 23.38 -3.02 14.20
N SER A 76 22.62 -3.65 13.29
CA SER A 76 22.98 -3.79 11.88
C SER A 76 22.76 -2.50 11.06
N PHE A 77 22.13 -1.48 11.65
CA PHE A 77 22.03 -0.13 11.10
C PHE A 77 22.49 0.91 12.11
N ASN A 78 23.62 1.55 11.82
CA ASN A 78 24.19 2.61 12.65
C ASN A 78 23.62 3.97 12.25
N ILE A 79 23.01 4.66 13.21
CA ILE A 79 22.59 6.05 13.03
C ILE A 79 23.82 6.94 13.16
N VAL A 80 24.23 7.56 12.05
CA VAL A 80 25.38 8.47 12.00
C VAL A 80 24.96 9.91 12.30
N GLN A 81 25.95 10.75 12.58
CA GLN A 81 25.73 12.19 12.75
C GLN A 81 25.15 12.79 11.45
N PRO A 82 24.21 13.75 11.55
CA PRO A 82 23.68 14.44 10.37
C PRO A 82 24.78 15.09 9.53
N VAL A 83 24.73 14.93 8.21
CA VAL A 83 25.73 15.48 7.26
C VAL A 83 25.56 16.99 7.01
N GLY A 84 24.48 17.60 7.50
CA GLY A 84 24.22 19.03 7.37
C GLY A 84 22.90 19.42 8.02
N ARG A 85 22.71 20.73 8.24
CA ARG A 85 21.42 21.32 8.61
C ARG A 85 20.75 21.85 7.35
N ILE A 86 19.47 21.57 7.19
CA ILE A 86 18.64 22.24 6.18
C ILE A 86 18.26 23.59 6.79
N SER A 87 18.83 24.66 6.23
CA SER A 87 18.51 26.07 6.54
C SER A 87 17.20 26.48 5.89
#